data_AF-A0A2D5ZDW4-F1
#
_entry.id   AF-A0A2D5ZDW4-F1
#
_cell.length_a   1.000
_cell.length_b   1.000
_cell.length_c   1.000
_cell.angle_alpha   90.00
_cell.angle_beta   90.00
_cell.angle_gamma   90.00
#
_symmetry.space_group_name_H-M   'P 1'
#
loop_
_entity.id
_entity.type
_entity.pdbx_description
1 polymer ?
#
loop_
_entity_poly.entity_id
_entity_poly.type
_entity_poly.pdbx_seq_one_letter_code
_entity_poly.pdbx_strand_id
1 'polypeptide(L)'
;MKTLVALAAMAAVTIAAAPAGAGLCIVPDNGNGTADLPPNCTEGYLSPDDVHMILDGLPPSPPTTIILDASHNEFILRSGGPGGNLGGEFEIFDSFLNINLQGTGLLAGLNHNMVLQAQTETHIGPRNPGDPVQSFPTEMFNLFGTHSDSLFQNFTIVAGSSQGLPSPGQTTLTQLPSGDFHVDSFFDVTYRIDFEGAPGSALDGMSGSTTATILMQAGEPFPEPSALLMLAATASAALVRRGRRARRN
;
A
#
# COMPACT_ATOMS: atom_id res chain seq x y z
N MET A 1 50.39 4.89 37.02
CA MET A 1 48.98 5.20 36.73
C MET A 1 48.82 5.26 35.21
N LYS A 2 48.15 4.26 34.61
CA LYS A 2 47.80 4.25 33.19
C LYS A 2 46.35 4.73 33.08
N THR A 3 46.15 5.88 32.46
CA THR A 3 44.82 6.48 32.23
C THR A 3 44.19 5.80 31.02
N LEU A 4 43.11 5.03 31.23
CA LEU A 4 42.26 4.50 30.18
C LEU A 4 41.33 5.61 29.69
N VAL A 5 41.41 5.94 28.40
CA VAL A 5 40.42 6.75 27.69
C VAL A 5 39.35 5.78 27.17
N ALA A 6 38.15 5.83 27.74
CA ALA A 6 37.00 5.08 27.25
C ALA A 6 36.38 5.84 26.07
N LEU A 7 36.47 5.25 24.88
CA LEU A 7 35.77 5.70 23.69
C LEU A 7 34.30 5.29 23.82
N ALA A 8 33.40 6.26 24.01
CA ALA A 8 31.96 6.02 23.99
C ALA A 8 31.50 5.91 22.52
N ALA A 9 31.24 4.69 22.06
CA ALA A 9 30.54 4.46 20.80
C ALA A 9 29.05 4.80 21.02
N MET A 10 28.60 5.94 20.48
CA MET A 10 27.18 6.23 20.33
C MET A 10 26.62 5.27 19.27
N ALA A 11 25.88 4.25 19.72
CA ALA A 11 25.04 3.46 18.84
C ALA A 11 23.89 4.35 18.37
N ALA A 12 23.91 4.73 17.09
CA ALA A 12 22.75 5.33 16.45
C ALA A 12 21.65 4.26 16.40
N VAL A 13 20.61 4.45 17.21
CA VAL A 13 19.39 3.65 17.13
C VAL A 13 18.69 4.07 15.84
N THR A 14 18.86 3.28 14.79
CA THR A 14 18.06 3.37 13.57
C THR A 14 16.65 2.92 13.92
N ILE A 15 15.72 3.87 14.04
CA ILE A 15 14.30 3.55 14.03
C ILE A 15 13.99 3.12 12.59
N ALA A 16 13.96 1.82 12.35
CA ALA A 16 13.38 1.30 11.12
C ALA A 16 11.91 1.73 11.09
N ALA A 17 11.46 2.28 9.96
CA ALA A 17 10.03 2.48 9.74
C ALA A 17 9.33 1.13 9.97
N ALA A 18 8.38 1.09 10.91
CA ALA A 18 7.51 -0.05 11.05
C ALA A 18 6.54 -0.01 9.88
N PRO A 19 6.32 -1.13 9.17
CA PRO A 19 5.41 -1.11 8.03
C PRO A 19 4.00 -0.77 8.52
N ALA A 20 3.34 0.14 7.81
CA ALA A 20 1.95 0.47 8.08
C ALA A 20 1.09 -0.75 7.71
N GLY A 21 0.46 -1.37 8.71
CA GLY A 21 -0.48 -2.47 8.47
C GLY A 21 -1.70 -1.95 7.71
N ALA A 22 -2.12 -2.65 6.65
CA ALA A 22 -3.40 -2.38 6.01
C ALA A 22 -4.52 -2.56 7.05
N GLY A 23 -5.13 -1.46 7.47
CA GLY A 23 -6.20 -1.48 8.47
C GLY A 23 -7.52 -2.01 7.90
N LEU A 24 -8.51 -2.19 8.77
CA LEU A 24 -9.88 -2.53 8.40
C LEU A 24 -10.42 -1.57 7.33
N CYS A 25 -10.79 -2.09 6.16
CA CYS A 25 -11.42 -1.31 5.10
C CYS A 25 -12.89 -1.70 4.94
N ILE A 26 -13.77 -0.79 5.32
CA ILE A 26 -15.22 -0.94 5.14
C ILE A 26 -15.70 0.18 4.22
N VAL A 27 -16.35 -0.21 3.14
CA VAL A 27 -16.92 0.70 2.13
C VAL A 27 -18.42 0.45 2.00
N PRO A 28 -19.22 1.48 1.70
CA PRO A 28 -20.66 1.32 1.53
C PRO A 28 -21.00 0.49 0.28
N ASP A 29 -22.18 -0.12 0.27
CA ASP A 29 -22.80 -0.63 -0.97
C ASP A 29 -23.06 0.55 -1.92
N ASN A 30 -22.71 0.40 -3.20
CA ASN A 30 -22.95 1.41 -4.24
C ASN A 30 -24.40 1.42 -4.77
N GLY A 31 -25.29 0.66 -4.14
CA GLY A 31 -26.70 0.54 -4.48
C GLY A 31 -27.01 -0.58 -5.47
N ASN A 32 -25.99 -1.30 -5.94
CA ASN A 32 -26.13 -2.44 -6.86
C ASN A 32 -25.82 -3.78 -6.20
N GLY A 33 -25.63 -3.83 -4.87
CA GLY A 33 -25.22 -5.04 -4.16
C GLY A 33 -23.72 -5.31 -4.29
N THR A 34 -22.91 -4.27 -4.43
CA THR A 34 -21.44 -4.36 -4.52
C THR A 34 -20.81 -3.04 -4.05
N ALA A 35 -19.49 -2.91 -4.12
CA ALA A 35 -18.77 -1.69 -3.77
C ALA A 35 -18.03 -1.08 -4.97
N ASP A 36 -17.83 0.24 -4.94
CA ASP A 36 -17.01 0.92 -5.95
C ASP A 36 -15.52 0.62 -5.75
N LEU A 37 -14.78 0.59 -6.87
CA LEU A 37 -13.33 0.41 -6.90
C LEU A 37 -12.67 1.64 -7.58
N PRO A 38 -11.37 1.90 -7.34
CA PRO A 38 -10.59 1.35 -6.23
C PRO A 38 -11.23 1.70 -4.88
N PRO A 39 -11.11 0.84 -3.86
CA PRO A 39 -11.81 1.04 -2.59
C PRO A 39 -11.23 2.28 -1.88
N ASN A 40 -12.11 3.19 -1.45
CA ASN A 40 -11.69 4.39 -0.72
C ASN A 40 -11.44 4.08 0.76
N CYS A 41 -10.41 3.25 1.01
CA CYS A 41 -9.95 2.91 2.35
C CYS A 41 -9.18 4.09 2.96
N THR A 42 -9.38 4.40 4.25
CA THR A 42 -8.72 5.51 4.93
C THR A 42 -7.19 5.50 4.80
N GLU A 43 -6.59 4.32 4.87
CA GLU A 43 -5.13 4.14 4.78
C GLU A 43 -4.63 3.97 3.33
N GLY A 44 -5.54 3.83 2.36
CA GLY A 44 -5.21 3.50 0.97
C GLY A 44 -4.64 2.09 0.80
N TYR A 45 -3.83 1.90 -0.23
CA TYR A 45 -2.98 0.72 -0.40
C TYR A 45 -1.61 0.97 0.24
N LEU A 46 -1.19 0.02 1.07
CA LEU A 46 0.08 0.01 1.80
C LEU A 46 0.88 -1.25 1.47
N SER A 47 2.16 -1.27 1.81
CA SER A 47 2.99 -2.49 1.76
C SER A 47 3.33 -2.93 3.18
N PRO A 48 2.47 -3.74 3.83
CA PRO A 48 2.61 -4.04 5.26
C PRO A 48 3.78 -4.96 5.60
N ASP A 49 4.32 -5.69 4.62
CA ASP A 49 5.42 -6.63 4.84
C ASP A 49 6.71 -6.23 4.09
N ASP A 50 6.63 -5.23 3.21
CA ASP A 50 7.68 -4.82 2.29
C ASP A 50 7.78 -3.30 2.15
N VAL A 51 8.86 -2.80 1.57
CA VAL A 51 9.04 -1.39 1.23
C VAL A 51 9.54 -1.26 -0.21
N HIS A 52 9.17 -0.17 -0.88
CA HIS A 52 9.79 0.16 -2.15
C HIS A 52 11.26 0.56 -1.90
N MET A 53 12.15 0.26 -2.85
CA MET A 53 13.58 0.50 -2.70
C MET A 53 14.23 0.99 -3.99
N ILE A 54 15.20 1.89 -3.85
CA ILE A 54 16.19 2.23 -4.87
C ILE A 54 17.52 1.60 -4.45
N LEU A 55 18.07 0.77 -5.34
CA LEU A 55 19.31 0.03 -5.15
C LEU A 55 20.34 0.41 -6.21
N ASP A 56 19.91 0.41 -7.47
CA ASP A 56 20.78 0.65 -8.61
C ASP A 56 21.07 2.15 -8.77
N GLY A 57 22.30 2.49 -9.15
CA GLY A 57 22.77 3.88 -9.23
C GLY A 57 23.33 4.43 -7.92
N LEU A 58 23.30 3.65 -6.84
CA LEU A 58 23.88 4.00 -5.54
C LEU A 58 25.25 3.34 -5.31
N PRO A 59 26.10 3.90 -4.44
CA PRO A 59 27.40 3.32 -4.11
C PRO A 59 27.26 1.89 -3.53
N PRO A 60 27.98 0.88 -4.07
CA PRO A 60 27.87 -0.50 -3.61
C PRO A 60 28.64 -0.79 -2.31
N SER A 61 29.56 0.11 -1.89
CA SER A 61 30.38 -0.07 -0.69
C SER A 61 30.62 1.26 0.04
N PRO A 62 30.17 1.41 1.30
CA PRO A 62 29.29 0.47 2.01
C PRO A 62 27.94 0.30 1.29
N PRO A 63 27.22 -0.81 1.48
CA PRO A 63 25.89 -0.99 0.90
C PRO A 63 25.00 0.21 1.20
N THR A 64 24.56 0.89 0.15
CA THR A 64 23.76 2.11 0.22
C THR A 64 22.45 1.88 -0.49
N THR A 65 21.36 2.31 0.11
CA THR A 65 20.00 2.06 -0.35
C THR A 65 19.13 3.25 0.03
N ILE A 66 18.10 3.51 -0.76
CA ILE A 66 17.02 4.42 -0.36
C ILE A 66 15.76 3.56 -0.21
N ILE A 67 15.21 3.56 0.99
CA ILE A 67 13.95 2.91 1.33
C ILE A 67 12.82 3.92 1.11
N LEU A 68 11.72 3.48 0.52
CA LEU A 68 10.53 4.25 0.22
C LEU A 68 9.37 3.63 0.97
N ASP A 69 8.96 4.29 2.04
CA ASP A 69 7.71 4.00 2.74
C ASP A 69 6.60 4.80 2.04
N ALA A 70 5.81 4.09 1.23
CA ALA A 70 4.83 4.69 0.34
C ALA A 70 3.41 4.30 0.74
N SER A 71 2.51 5.28 0.77
CA SER A 71 1.06 5.05 0.84
C SER A 71 0.39 5.55 -0.43
N HIS A 72 -0.45 4.70 -1.02
CA HIS A 72 -1.18 4.98 -2.26
C HIS A 72 -2.63 5.28 -1.95
N ASN A 73 -3.05 6.52 -2.14
CA ASN A 73 -4.35 6.99 -1.68
C ASN A 73 -4.95 8.05 -2.63
N GLU A 74 -6.10 8.59 -2.22
CA GLU A 74 -6.82 9.67 -2.92
C GLU A 74 -7.11 9.33 -4.39
N PHE A 75 -7.90 8.27 -4.59
CA PHE A 75 -8.29 7.81 -5.92
C PHE A 75 -9.41 8.65 -6.52
N ILE A 76 -9.12 9.29 -7.65
CA ILE A 76 -10.07 10.15 -8.38
C ILE A 76 -10.38 9.48 -9.71
N LEU A 77 -11.52 8.80 -9.78
CA LEU A 77 -11.97 8.14 -11.01
C LEU A 77 -12.12 9.14 -12.16
N ARG A 78 -11.44 8.86 -13.27
CA ARG A 78 -11.46 9.64 -14.51
C ARG A 78 -12.35 9.01 -15.56
N SER A 79 -12.31 7.70 -15.64
CA SER A 79 -13.10 6.90 -16.57
C SER A 79 -13.21 5.49 -16.02
N GLY A 80 -14.29 4.80 -16.37
CA GLY A 80 -14.43 3.38 -16.10
C GLY A 80 -15.62 2.80 -16.84
N GLY A 81 -15.69 1.48 -16.89
CA GLY A 81 -16.82 0.78 -17.49
C GLY A 81 -16.49 -0.68 -17.84
N PRO A 82 -17.41 -1.36 -18.55
CA PRO A 82 -17.20 -2.74 -18.97
C PRO A 82 -15.97 -2.88 -19.88
N GLY A 83 -15.15 -3.91 -19.65
CA GLY A 83 -13.96 -4.16 -20.46
C GLY A 83 -12.79 -4.72 -19.65
N GLY A 84 -11.59 -4.25 -19.98
CA GLY A 84 -10.34 -4.74 -19.40
C GLY A 84 -9.95 -6.15 -19.87
N ASN A 85 -8.73 -6.54 -19.57
CA ASN A 85 -8.17 -7.83 -19.98
C ASN A 85 -8.73 -9.00 -19.17
N LEU A 86 -9.36 -8.72 -18.03
CA LEU A 86 -9.96 -9.72 -17.14
C LEU A 86 -11.44 -10.00 -17.45
N GLY A 87 -12.05 -9.25 -18.39
CA GLY A 87 -13.40 -9.50 -18.88
C GLY A 87 -14.54 -8.99 -17.99
N GLY A 88 -14.23 -8.20 -16.96
CA GLY A 88 -15.22 -7.48 -16.14
C GLY A 88 -15.23 -6.00 -16.49
N GLU A 89 -14.50 -5.21 -15.70
CA GLU A 89 -14.49 -3.75 -15.76
C GLU A 89 -13.05 -3.23 -15.92
N PHE A 90 -12.91 -1.98 -16.36
CA PHE A 90 -11.66 -1.22 -16.27
C PHE A 90 -11.93 0.10 -15.55
N GLU A 91 -10.92 0.61 -14.87
CA GLU A 91 -10.95 1.89 -14.18
C GLU A 91 -9.67 2.65 -14.46
N ILE A 92 -9.80 3.92 -14.81
CA ILE A 92 -8.69 4.87 -14.95
C ILE A 92 -8.91 5.94 -13.90
N PHE A 93 -7.92 6.17 -13.05
CA PHE A 93 -7.99 7.14 -11.98
C PHE A 93 -6.67 7.88 -11.79
N ASP A 94 -6.77 9.12 -11.32
CA ASP A 94 -5.63 9.82 -10.72
C ASP A 94 -5.50 9.38 -9.26
N SER A 95 -4.28 9.38 -8.74
CA SER A 95 -3.97 8.98 -7.37
C SER A 95 -2.71 9.66 -6.86
N PHE A 96 -2.45 9.54 -5.56
CA PHE A 96 -1.25 10.07 -4.93
C PHE A 96 -0.48 8.99 -4.20
N LEU A 97 0.84 8.97 -4.44
CA LEU A 97 1.82 8.23 -3.65
C LEU A 97 2.48 9.21 -2.68
N ASN A 98 2.17 9.09 -1.40
CA ASN A 98 2.85 9.82 -0.33
C ASN A 98 4.04 8.99 0.12
N ILE A 99 5.26 9.49 -0.09
CA ILE A 99 6.49 8.71 0.04
C ILE A 99 7.40 9.37 1.07
N ASN A 100 7.77 8.61 2.09
CA ASN A 100 8.91 8.92 2.96
C ASN A 100 10.15 8.13 2.50
N LEU A 101 11.19 8.86 2.11
CA LEU A 101 12.47 8.32 1.68
C LEU A 101 13.44 8.29 2.85
N GLN A 102 14.09 7.15 3.06
CA GLN A 102 15.11 6.98 4.09
C GLN A 102 16.39 6.36 3.50
N GLY A 103 17.51 7.05 3.66
CA GLY A 103 18.80 6.54 3.18
C GLY A 103 19.52 5.65 4.19
N THR A 104 20.24 4.65 3.68
CA THR A 104 21.16 3.79 4.43
C THR A 104 22.61 4.02 3.98
N GLY A 105 23.58 3.37 4.62
CA GLY A 105 24.98 3.42 4.16
C GLY A 105 25.55 4.85 4.11
N LEU A 106 26.03 5.27 2.94
CA LEU A 106 26.55 6.64 2.74
C LEU A 106 25.46 7.72 2.78
N LEU A 107 24.20 7.32 2.62
CA LEU A 107 23.03 8.20 2.71
C LEU A 107 22.36 8.11 4.09
N ALA A 108 23.03 7.54 5.09
CA ALA A 108 22.52 7.50 6.46
C ALA A 108 22.19 8.93 6.95
N GLY A 109 20.94 9.13 7.35
CA GLY A 109 20.41 10.43 7.76
C GLY A 109 19.63 11.19 6.68
N LEU A 110 19.63 10.72 5.43
CA LEU A 110 18.68 11.16 4.42
C LEU A 110 17.27 10.80 4.91
N ASN A 111 16.43 11.82 5.07
CA ASN A 111 15.01 11.69 5.31
C ASN A 111 14.30 12.76 4.47
N HIS A 112 13.50 12.34 3.50
CA HIS A 112 12.86 13.24 2.56
C HIS A 112 11.42 12.81 2.31
N ASN A 113 10.48 13.75 2.37
CA ASN A 113 9.07 13.49 2.08
C ASN A 113 8.73 14.08 0.72
N MET A 114 8.02 13.31 -0.08
CA MET A 114 7.49 13.78 -1.36
C MET A 114 6.10 13.21 -1.61
N VAL A 115 5.35 13.91 -2.47
CA VAL A 115 4.06 13.45 -2.96
C VAL A 115 4.16 13.35 -4.47
N LEU A 116 3.93 12.16 -4.99
CA LEU A 116 3.95 11.86 -6.42
C LEU A 116 2.52 11.60 -6.88
N GLN A 117 2.04 12.43 -7.80
CA GLN A 117 0.78 12.16 -8.49
C GLN A 117 1.02 11.06 -9.52
N ALA A 118 0.13 10.06 -9.54
CA ALA A 118 0.18 8.94 -10.48
C ALA A 118 -1.13 8.83 -11.26
N GLN A 119 -1.00 8.55 -12.55
CA GLN A 119 -2.11 8.08 -13.37
C GLN A 119 -2.10 6.55 -13.35
N THR A 120 -3.23 5.96 -12.97
CA THR A 120 -3.36 4.52 -12.78
C THR A 120 -4.52 3.99 -13.62
N GLU A 121 -4.34 2.76 -14.13
CA GLU A 121 -5.40 1.97 -14.76
C GLU A 121 -5.42 0.57 -14.13
N THR A 122 -6.59 0.12 -13.71
CA THR A 122 -6.81 -1.24 -13.19
C THR A 122 -7.84 -1.96 -14.06
N HIS A 123 -7.63 -3.26 -14.25
CA HIS A 123 -8.59 -4.16 -14.87
C HIS A 123 -9.15 -5.10 -13.81
N ILE A 124 -10.44 -5.39 -13.90
CA ILE A 124 -11.20 -6.09 -12.87
C ILE A 124 -11.93 -7.25 -13.54
N GLY A 125 -11.85 -8.44 -12.94
CA GLY A 125 -12.59 -9.61 -13.40
C GLY A 125 -14.09 -9.52 -13.11
N PRO A 126 -14.92 -10.38 -13.72
CA PRO A 126 -16.34 -10.44 -13.43
C PRO A 126 -16.60 -10.69 -11.94
N ARG A 127 -17.58 -9.98 -11.39
CA ARG A 127 -18.12 -10.16 -10.04
C ARG A 127 -19.63 -10.37 -10.10
N ASN A 128 -20.21 -10.92 -9.03
CA ASN A 128 -21.64 -11.18 -8.91
C ASN A 128 -22.28 -10.22 -7.89
N PRO A 129 -22.76 -9.03 -8.32
CA PRO A 129 -23.46 -8.14 -7.41
C PRO A 129 -24.65 -8.83 -6.73
N GLY A 130 -24.81 -8.61 -5.43
CA GLY A 130 -25.82 -9.23 -4.58
C GLY A 130 -25.36 -10.49 -3.84
N ASP A 131 -24.25 -11.12 -4.26
CA ASP A 131 -23.65 -12.19 -3.47
C ASP A 131 -23.00 -11.62 -2.19
N PRO A 132 -23.16 -12.28 -1.03
CA PRO A 132 -22.61 -11.80 0.24
C PRO A 132 -21.08 -11.86 0.27
N VAL A 133 -20.46 -12.65 -0.61
CA VAL A 133 -19.01 -12.68 -0.84
C VAL A 133 -18.77 -12.61 -2.34
N GLN A 134 -18.02 -11.61 -2.78
CA GLN A 134 -17.64 -11.40 -4.18
C GLN A 134 -16.12 -11.42 -4.26
N SER A 135 -15.54 -12.47 -4.85
CA SER A 135 -14.10 -12.58 -5.06
C SER A 135 -13.80 -12.64 -6.56
N PHE A 136 -12.88 -11.80 -7.01
CA PHE A 136 -12.56 -11.64 -8.42
C PHE A 136 -11.10 -11.20 -8.60
N PRO A 137 -10.46 -11.61 -9.72
CA PRO A 137 -9.10 -11.18 -10.01
C PRO A 137 -9.08 -9.69 -10.33
N THR A 138 -7.98 -9.04 -9.98
CA THR A 138 -7.69 -7.66 -10.37
C THR A 138 -6.30 -7.61 -11.02
N GLU A 139 -6.02 -6.56 -11.77
CA GLU A 139 -4.72 -6.31 -12.37
C GLU A 139 -4.46 -4.82 -12.37
N MET A 140 -3.29 -4.40 -11.88
CA MET A 140 -2.80 -3.05 -12.14
C MET A 140 -2.24 -3.04 -13.56
N PHE A 141 -3.00 -2.48 -14.49
CA PHE A 141 -2.64 -2.49 -15.91
C PHE A 141 -1.61 -1.40 -16.23
N ASN A 142 -1.73 -0.24 -15.58
CA ASN A 142 -0.76 0.84 -15.69
C ASN A 142 -0.67 1.62 -14.38
N LEU A 143 0.54 2.03 -14.01
CA LEU A 143 0.78 3.09 -13.04
C LEU A 143 1.97 3.88 -13.55
N PHE A 144 1.81 5.20 -13.63
CA PHE A 144 2.88 6.10 -14.05
C PHE A 144 2.81 7.39 -13.23
N GLY A 145 3.95 7.80 -12.68
CA GLY A 145 4.10 9.11 -12.05
C GLY A 145 5.53 9.62 -12.15
N THR A 146 5.68 10.94 -12.16
CA THR A 146 6.98 11.61 -12.18
C THR A 146 7.01 12.80 -11.21
N HIS A 147 8.19 13.11 -10.68
CA HIS A 147 8.42 14.19 -9.75
C HIS A 147 9.81 14.80 -9.95
N SER A 148 9.97 16.05 -9.55
CA SER A 148 11.26 16.71 -9.38
C SER A 148 11.19 17.70 -8.23
N ASP A 149 12.28 17.82 -7.48
CA ASP A 149 12.39 18.68 -6.30
C ASP A 149 13.87 18.97 -5.96
N SER A 150 14.15 19.37 -4.72
CA SER A 150 15.51 19.65 -4.25
C SER A 150 16.42 18.43 -4.11
N LEU A 151 15.85 17.22 -4.05
CA LEU A 151 16.59 15.96 -3.96
C LEU A 151 16.74 15.31 -5.34
N PHE A 152 15.69 15.33 -6.16
CA PHE A 152 15.65 14.69 -7.46
C PHE A 152 15.52 15.70 -8.61
N GLN A 153 16.44 15.63 -9.57
CA GLN A 153 16.27 16.30 -10.86
C GLN A 153 15.15 15.64 -11.65
N ASN A 154 15.08 14.31 -11.59
CA ASN A 154 14.00 13.50 -12.12
C ASN A 154 13.79 12.28 -11.23
N PHE A 155 12.54 11.97 -10.95
CA PHE A 155 12.12 10.74 -10.29
C PHE A 155 10.89 10.21 -11.01
N THR A 156 10.91 8.96 -11.42
CA THR A 156 9.81 8.33 -12.16
C THR A 156 9.52 6.97 -11.54
N ILE A 157 8.25 6.68 -11.30
CA ILE A 157 7.77 5.34 -10.95
C ILE A 157 6.86 4.85 -12.06
N VAL A 158 7.12 3.63 -12.53
CA VAL A 158 6.23 2.91 -13.45
C VAL A 158 5.91 1.53 -12.90
N ALA A 159 4.68 1.07 -13.09
CA ALA A 159 4.25 -0.30 -12.84
C ALA A 159 3.13 -0.70 -13.80
N GLY A 160 2.76 -1.98 -13.75
CA GLY A 160 1.63 -2.53 -14.50
C GLY A 160 1.99 -3.21 -15.82
N SER A 161 1.11 -4.12 -16.24
CA SER A 161 1.38 -5.06 -17.33
C SER A 161 1.49 -4.39 -18.70
N SER A 162 0.86 -3.23 -18.91
CA SER A 162 1.05 -2.42 -20.12
C SER A 162 2.50 -1.94 -20.30
N GLN A 163 3.26 -1.84 -19.21
CA GLN A 163 4.68 -1.50 -19.18
C GLN A 163 5.60 -2.74 -19.23
N GLY A 164 5.02 -3.94 -19.37
CA GLY A 164 5.75 -5.21 -19.29
C GLY A 164 6.13 -5.60 -17.86
N LEU A 165 5.50 -5.00 -16.84
CA LEU A 165 5.77 -5.24 -15.42
C LEU A 165 4.56 -5.96 -14.80
N PRO A 166 4.61 -7.29 -14.58
CA PRO A 166 3.48 -8.06 -14.05
C PRO A 166 2.97 -7.48 -12.74
N SER A 167 1.67 -7.19 -12.66
CA SER A 167 1.06 -6.63 -11.45
C SER A 167 -0.32 -7.24 -11.16
N PRO A 168 -0.41 -8.58 -11.00
CA PRO A 168 -1.67 -9.25 -10.71
C PRO A 168 -2.17 -8.91 -9.31
N GLY A 169 -3.46 -9.11 -9.08
CA GLY A 169 -4.10 -8.91 -7.79
C GLY A 169 -5.36 -9.74 -7.63
N GLN A 170 -5.93 -9.66 -6.44
CA GLN A 170 -7.21 -10.24 -6.09
C GLN A 170 -7.96 -9.27 -5.20
N THR A 171 -9.28 -9.20 -5.38
CA THR A 171 -10.16 -8.47 -4.47
C THR A 171 -11.28 -9.39 -3.99
N THR A 172 -11.55 -9.33 -2.70
CA THR A 172 -12.67 -9.99 -2.04
C THR A 172 -13.48 -8.94 -1.28
N LEU A 173 -14.76 -8.81 -1.66
CA LEU A 173 -15.75 -8.00 -0.95
C LEU A 173 -16.61 -8.94 -0.10
N THR A 174 -16.69 -8.69 1.20
CA THR A 174 -17.54 -9.46 2.12
C THR A 174 -18.59 -8.55 2.72
N GLN A 175 -19.86 -8.83 2.43
CA GLN A 175 -20.98 -8.06 2.96
C GLN A 175 -21.12 -8.26 4.47
N LEU A 176 -21.19 -7.16 5.21
CA LEU A 176 -21.40 -7.10 6.64
C LEU A 176 -22.90 -7.07 6.96
N PRO A 177 -23.30 -7.37 8.22
CA PRO A 177 -24.70 -7.26 8.63
C PRO A 177 -25.32 -5.86 8.46
N SER A 178 -24.49 -4.81 8.35
CA SER A 178 -24.95 -3.44 8.04
C SER A 178 -25.38 -3.27 6.58
N GLY A 179 -24.95 -4.15 5.69
CA GLY A 179 -25.07 -4.03 4.23
C GLY A 179 -23.80 -3.50 3.56
N ASP A 180 -22.88 -2.91 4.32
CA ASP A 180 -21.58 -2.43 3.83
C ASP A 180 -20.66 -3.61 3.49
N PHE A 181 -19.58 -3.35 2.75
CA PHE A 181 -18.61 -4.35 2.37
C PHE A 181 -17.30 -4.14 3.10
N HIS A 182 -16.83 -5.20 3.75
CA HIS A 182 -15.43 -5.34 4.11
C HIS A 182 -14.62 -5.67 2.85
N VAL A 183 -13.54 -4.94 2.62
CA VAL A 183 -12.65 -5.09 1.47
C VAL A 183 -11.37 -5.79 1.90
N ASP A 184 -10.98 -6.81 1.15
CA ASP A 184 -9.65 -7.41 1.16
C ASP A 184 -9.14 -7.37 -0.28
N SER A 185 -8.20 -6.46 -0.58
CA SER A 185 -7.70 -6.23 -1.92
C SER A 185 -6.19 -6.14 -1.90
N PHE A 186 -5.51 -6.89 -2.77
CA PHE A 186 -4.07 -6.81 -2.93
C PHE A 186 -3.62 -6.86 -4.38
N PHE A 187 -2.41 -6.38 -4.62
CA PHE A 187 -1.66 -6.52 -5.86
C PHE A 187 -0.22 -6.92 -5.55
N ASP A 188 0.31 -7.89 -6.29
CA ASP A 188 1.76 -8.14 -6.37
C ASP A 188 2.34 -7.23 -7.44
N VAL A 189 2.73 -6.01 -7.07
CA VAL A 189 3.13 -4.97 -8.02
C VAL A 189 4.60 -5.10 -8.36
N THR A 190 4.90 -5.48 -9.60
CA THR A 190 6.25 -5.27 -10.16
C THR A 190 6.36 -3.82 -10.60
N TYR A 191 7.32 -3.10 -10.04
CA TYR A 191 7.55 -1.68 -10.31
C TYR A 191 8.97 -1.46 -10.82
N ARG A 192 9.18 -0.32 -11.49
CA ARG A 192 10.48 0.24 -11.79
C ARG A 192 10.54 1.70 -11.35
N ILE A 193 11.60 2.06 -10.63
CA ILE A 193 11.91 3.42 -10.23
C ILE A 193 13.15 3.88 -11.00
N ASP A 194 13.00 4.96 -11.77
CA ASP A 194 14.08 5.63 -12.46
C ASP A 194 14.36 6.97 -11.75
N PHE A 195 15.61 7.27 -11.41
CA PHE A 195 15.96 8.55 -10.77
C PHE A 195 17.24 9.19 -11.30
N GLU A 196 17.31 10.51 -11.16
CA GLU A 196 18.48 11.35 -11.34
C GLU A 196 18.52 12.36 -10.18
N GLY A 197 19.61 12.41 -9.44
CA GLY A 197 19.77 13.32 -8.31
C GLY A 197 19.93 14.78 -8.74
N ALA A 198 19.36 15.70 -7.96
CA ALA A 198 19.47 17.12 -8.24
C ALA A 198 20.90 17.65 -8.00
N PRO A 199 21.39 18.61 -8.82
CA PRO A 199 22.68 19.25 -8.58
C PRO A 199 22.77 19.88 -7.17
N GLY A 200 23.86 19.60 -6.46
CA GLY A 200 24.07 20.05 -5.08
C GLY A 200 23.26 19.31 -4.00
N SER A 201 22.44 18.31 -4.37
CA SER A 201 21.71 17.48 -3.41
C SER A 201 22.57 16.35 -2.82
N ALA A 202 21.99 15.58 -1.89
CA ALA A 202 22.62 14.35 -1.39
C ALA A 202 22.80 13.27 -2.47
N LEU A 203 22.07 13.38 -3.60
CA LEU A 203 22.12 12.45 -4.72
C LEU A 203 22.84 13.03 -5.94
N ASP A 204 23.51 14.18 -5.81
CA ASP A 204 24.20 14.83 -6.93
C ASP A 204 25.18 13.87 -7.63
N GLY A 205 25.07 13.80 -8.96
CA GLY A 205 25.83 12.87 -9.80
C GLY A 205 25.40 11.41 -9.72
N MET A 206 24.34 11.06 -8.98
CA MET A 206 23.77 9.71 -8.91
C MET A 206 22.54 9.59 -9.80
N SER A 207 22.41 8.46 -10.47
CA SER A 207 21.23 8.11 -11.27
C SER A 207 21.15 6.60 -11.43
N GLY A 208 19.94 6.04 -11.50
CA GLY A 208 19.76 4.61 -11.63
C GLY A 208 18.33 4.21 -11.92
N SER A 209 18.16 2.91 -12.17
CA SER A 209 16.87 2.27 -12.47
C SER A 209 16.78 0.98 -11.68
N THR A 210 15.88 0.92 -10.69
CA THR A 210 15.65 -0.27 -9.85
C THR A 210 14.32 -0.90 -10.19
N THR A 211 14.30 -2.21 -10.43
CA THR A 211 13.06 -3.00 -10.62
C THR A 211 12.91 -4.00 -9.49
N ALA A 212 11.73 -4.07 -8.88
CA ALA A 212 11.41 -5.05 -7.85
C ALA A 212 9.91 -5.35 -7.84
N THR A 213 9.51 -6.29 -6.98
CA THR A 213 8.11 -6.66 -6.76
C THR A 213 7.80 -6.57 -5.28
N ILE A 214 6.64 -6.02 -4.95
CA ILE A 214 6.13 -5.90 -3.59
C ILE A 214 4.64 -6.24 -3.56
N LEU A 215 4.14 -6.58 -2.37
CA LEU A 215 2.70 -6.67 -2.14
C LEU A 215 2.16 -5.29 -1.70
N MET A 216 1.12 -4.83 -2.38
CA MET A 216 0.32 -3.66 -1.99
C MET A 216 -1.07 -4.14 -1.59
N GLN A 217 -1.57 -3.68 -0.44
CA GLN A 217 -2.82 -4.17 0.14
C GLN A 217 -3.68 -3.04 0.69
N ALA A 218 -4.98 -3.12 0.45
CA ALA A 218 -6.01 -2.29 1.04
C ALA A 218 -7.03 -3.19 1.76
N GLY A 219 -7.27 -2.90 3.05
CA GLY A 219 -8.00 -3.80 3.92
C GLY A 219 -7.13 -4.93 4.48
N GLU A 220 -7.60 -5.60 5.53
CA GLU A 220 -6.95 -6.80 6.07
C GLU A 220 -7.69 -8.05 5.60
N PRO A 221 -7.06 -9.23 5.46
CA PRO A 221 -7.79 -10.44 5.14
C PRO A 221 -8.83 -10.71 6.22
N PHE A 222 -10.09 -10.86 5.82
CA PHE A 222 -11.15 -11.09 6.78
C PHE A 222 -10.96 -12.47 7.43
N PRO A 223 -10.92 -12.58 8.77
CA PRO A 223 -10.74 -13.87 9.40
C PRO A 223 -11.95 -14.75 9.07
N GLU A 224 -11.68 -15.94 8.53
CA GLU A 224 -12.67 -16.95 8.13
C GLU A 224 -13.87 -17.03 9.08
N PRO A 225 -15.10 -17.34 8.60
CA PRO A 225 -16.37 -17.23 9.36
C PRO A 225 -16.38 -17.88 10.75
N SER A 226 -15.48 -18.84 11.01
CA SER A 226 -15.26 -19.43 12.34
C SER A 226 -14.85 -18.41 13.40
N ALA A 227 -14.17 -17.33 13.03
CA ALA A 227 -13.78 -16.24 13.93
C ALA A 227 -14.95 -15.32 14.27
N LEU A 228 -15.91 -15.13 13.35
CA LEU A 228 -17.10 -14.31 13.61
C LEU A 228 -18.02 -14.90 14.68
N LEU A 229 -18.13 -16.23 14.72
CA LEU A 229 -18.91 -16.89 15.76
C LEU A 229 -18.34 -16.58 17.15
N MET A 230 -17.02 -16.39 17.27
CA MET A 230 -16.34 -16.04 18.53
C MET A 230 -16.54 -14.57 18.91
N LEU A 231 -16.53 -13.64 17.95
CA LEU A 231 -16.77 -12.22 18.21
C LEU A 231 -18.24 -11.95 18.59
N ALA A 232 -19.20 -12.60 17.92
CA ALA A 232 -20.62 -12.52 18.26
C ALA A 232 -20.94 -13.21 19.61
N ALA A 233 -20.26 -14.31 19.94
CA ALA A 233 -20.47 -15.02 21.20
C ALA A 233 -19.96 -14.25 22.43
N THR A 234 -18.87 -13.49 22.32
CA THR A 234 -18.32 -12.69 23.43
C THR A 234 -19.18 -11.45 23.74
N ALA A 235 -19.71 -10.77 22.73
CA ALA A 235 -20.67 -9.67 22.91
C ALA A 235 -22.01 -10.15 23.50
N SER A 236 -22.50 -11.30 23.04
CA SER A 236 -23.78 -11.88 23.52
C SER A 236 -23.68 -12.43 24.95
N ALA A 237 -22.57 -13.06 25.32
CA ALA A 237 -22.36 -13.55 26.69
C ALA A 237 -22.24 -12.41 27.71
N ALA A 238 -21.67 -11.26 27.32
CA ALA A 238 -21.56 -10.07 28.16
C ALA A 238 -22.93 -9.40 28.40
N LEU A 239 -23.80 -9.31 27.39
CA LEU A 239 -25.15 -8.77 27.54
C LEU A 239 -26.07 -9.70 28.36
N VAL A 240 -26.00 -11.01 28.15
CA VAL A 240 -26.83 -11.98 28.89
C VAL A 240 -26.47 -12.02 30.39
N ARG A 241 -25.19 -11.84 30.74
CA ARG A 241 -24.78 -11.71 32.16
C ARG A 241 -25.24 -10.41 32.82
N ARG A 242 -25.30 -9.28 32.10
CA ARG A 242 -25.84 -8.02 32.64
C ARG A 242 -27.36 -8.06 32.82
N GLY A 243 -28.10 -8.70 31.90
CA GLY A 243 -29.57 -8.82 31.99
C GLY A 243 -30.07 -9.68 33.15
N ARG A 244 -29.34 -10.75 33.52
CA ARG A 244 -29.71 -11.62 34.65
C ARG A 244 -29.46 -11.00 36.03
N ARG A 245 -28.56 -10.03 36.15
CA ARG A 245 -28.26 -9.36 37.42
C ARG A 245 -29.25 -8.23 37.75
N ALA A 246 -29.93 -7.67 36.75
CA ALA A 246 -30.92 -6.61 36.92
C ALA A 246 -32.35 -7.08 37.27
N ARG A 247 -32.65 -8.39 37.15
CA ARG A 247 -33.97 -8.98 37.50
C ARG A 247 -34.02 -9.66 38.89
N ARG A 248 -32.95 -9.54 39.68
CA ARG A 248 -32.92 -9.95 41.09
C ARG A 248 -32.65 -8.71 41.94
N ASN A 249 -33.67 -7.87 42.09
CA ASN A 249 -33.88 -6.93 43.19
C ASN A 249 -35.36 -6.57 43.18
#